data_AF-A0A5S5C9J8-F1
#
_entry.id   AF-A0A5S5C9J8-F1
#
_cell.length_a   1.000
_cell.length_b   1.000
_cell.length_c   1.000
_cell.angle_alpha   90.00
_cell.angle_beta   90.00
_cell.angle_gamma   90.00
#
_symmetry.space_group_name_H-M   'P 1'
#
loop_
_entity.id
_entity.type
_entity.pdbx_description
1 polymer ?
#
loop_
_entity_poly.entity_id
_entity_poly.type
_entity_poly.pdbx_seq_one_letter_code
_entity_poly.pdbx_strand_id
1 'polypeptide(L)'
;MYAAGDLADPHGTHKICFDAIFAALKDLKSSTFIDDCWVWLYRGAWQEWDVSEIDMAVPLSPDEVTKKTNAILHHQSQKDRVMFQGEDSREFWLRARERNKNTAVLYDALGLADYEAIEAFKRYIY
;
A
#
# COMPACT_ATOMS: atom_id res chain seq x y z
N MET A 1 -3.52 -6.21 -10.76
CA MET A 1 -3.77 -6.84 -9.44
C MET A 1 -3.01 -6.06 -8.37
N TYR A 2 -3.54 -6.01 -7.14
CA TYR A 2 -2.88 -5.38 -5.99
C TYR A 2 -2.60 -6.42 -4.91
N ALA A 3 -1.42 -6.38 -4.30
CA ALA A 3 -1.02 -7.30 -3.23
C ALA A 3 -0.21 -6.56 -2.15
N ALA A 4 -0.23 -7.08 -0.92
CA ALA A 4 0.56 -6.52 0.16
C ALA A 4 2.06 -6.83 -0.05
N GLY A 5 2.89 -5.80 -0.09
CA GLY A 5 4.35 -5.88 -0.21
C GLY A 5 5.08 -6.07 1.13
N ASP A 6 4.37 -6.05 2.25
CA ASP A 6 4.92 -6.28 3.59
C ASP A 6 5.13 -7.78 3.86
N LEU A 7 6.15 -8.35 3.24
CA LEU A 7 6.49 -9.77 3.37
C LEU A 7 7.07 -10.16 4.74
N ALA A 8 7.38 -9.17 5.59
CA ALA A 8 7.89 -9.33 6.95
C ALA A 8 6.81 -9.14 8.03
N ASP A 9 5.53 -9.41 7.71
CA ASP A 9 4.47 -9.47 8.71
C ASP A 9 4.82 -10.52 9.80
N PRO A 10 4.73 -10.19 11.11
CA PRO A 10 5.02 -11.11 12.21
C PRO A 10 4.20 -12.40 12.19
N HIS A 11 3.03 -12.39 11.54
CA HIS A 11 2.18 -13.57 11.38
C HIS A 11 2.43 -14.34 10.07
N GLY A 12 3.25 -13.81 9.17
CA GLY A 12 3.56 -14.40 7.86
C GLY A 12 2.35 -14.49 6.91
N THR A 13 1.22 -13.87 7.24
CA THR A 13 -0.02 -14.03 6.47
C THR A 13 0.10 -13.33 5.12
N HIS A 14 0.69 -12.14 5.09
CA HIS A 14 0.99 -11.44 3.85
C HIS A 14 1.88 -12.28 2.92
N LYS A 15 2.90 -12.95 3.46
CA LYS A 15 3.77 -13.82 2.68
C LYS A 15 3.01 -15.00 2.08
N ILE A 16 2.17 -15.67 2.87
CA ILE A 16 1.37 -16.82 2.38
C ILE A 16 0.41 -16.37 1.28
N CYS A 17 -0.30 -15.25 1.46
CA CYS A 17 -1.18 -14.70 0.42
C CYS A 17 -0.39 -14.32 -0.85
N PHE A 18 0.80 -13.74 -0.68
CA PHE A 18 1.67 -13.38 -1.80
C PHE A 18 2.17 -14.62 -2.56
N ASP A 19 2.62 -15.65 -1.85
CA ASP A 19 3.07 -16.92 -2.43
C ASP A 19 1.92 -17.62 -3.18
N ALA A 20 0.68 -17.56 -2.66
CA ALA A 20 -0.50 -18.11 -3.33
C ALA A 20 -0.84 -17.35 -4.63
N ILE A 21 -0.77 -16.02 -4.62
CA ILE A 21 -0.94 -15.20 -5.83
C ILE A 21 0.14 -15.57 -6.86
N PHE A 22 1.39 -15.71 -6.42
CA PHE A 22 2.50 -16.05 -7.31
C PHE A 22 2.38 -17.45 -7.92
N ALA A 23 1.96 -18.44 -7.13
CA ALA A 23 1.68 -19.79 -7.63
C ALA A 23 0.62 -19.75 -8.74
N ALA A 24 -0.48 -19.01 -8.53
CA ALA A 24 -1.53 -18.85 -9.54
C ALA A 24 -1.02 -18.14 -10.79
N LEU A 25 -0.21 -17.09 -10.66
CA LEU A 25 0.39 -16.39 -11.80
C LEU A 25 1.33 -17.28 -12.60
N LYS A 26 2.08 -18.17 -11.93
CA LYS A 26 2.96 -19.13 -12.58
C LYS A 26 2.19 -20.12 -13.44
N ASP A 27 1.05 -20.62 -12.94
CA ASP A 27 0.20 -21.54 -13.70
C ASP A 27 -0.48 -20.85 -14.89
N LEU A 28 -0.76 -19.55 -14.77
CA LEU A 28 -1.38 -18.74 -15.81
C LEU A 28 -0.39 -18.16 -16.84
N LYS A 29 0.93 -18.35 -16.67
CA LYS A 29 1.96 -17.77 -17.57
C LYS A 29 1.80 -18.12 -19.06
N SER A 30 1.14 -19.24 -19.38
CA SER A 30 0.88 -19.63 -20.76
C SER A 30 -0.30 -18.91 -21.39
N SER A 31 -1.07 -18.15 -20.61
CA SER A 31 -2.24 -17.43 -21.08
C SER A 31 -1.87 -16.03 -21.55
N THR A 32 -2.31 -15.67 -22.75
CA THR A 32 -1.96 -14.39 -23.40
C THR A 32 -2.44 -13.16 -22.67
N PHE A 33 -3.51 -13.26 -21.85
CA PHE A 33 -3.99 -12.10 -21.09
C PHE A 33 -3.07 -11.72 -19.93
N ILE A 34 -2.20 -12.63 -19.48
CA ILE A 34 -1.28 -12.36 -18.36
C ILE A 34 -0.18 -11.37 -18.76
N ASP A 35 0.15 -11.28 -20.05
CA ASP A 35 1.14 -10.32 -20.55
C ASP A 35 0.69 -8.86 -20.33
N ASP A 36 -0.63 -8.63 -20.31
CA ASP A 36 -1.25 -7.32 -20.03
C ASP A 36 -1.61 -7.14 -18.54
N CYS A 37 -1.25 -8.09 -17.67
CA CYS A 37 -1.51 -8.01 -16.24
C CYS A 37 -0.29 -7.47 -15.47
N TRP A 38 -0.54 -6.54 -14.54
CA TRP A 38 0.49 -6.04 -13.62
C TRP A 38 0.15 -6.40 -12.18
N VAL A 39 1.19 -6.65 -11.38
CA VAL A 39 1.09 -6.84 -9.94
C VAL A 39 1.71 -5.63 -9.26
N TRP A 40 0.88 -4.89 -8.53
CA TRP A 40 1.27 -3.69 -7.79
C TRP A 40 1.28 -3.99 -6.30
N LEU A 41 2.43 -3.74 -5.67
CA LEU A 41 2.65 -3.97 -4.25
C LEU A 41 2.44 -2.68 -3.46
N TYR A 42 1.46 -2.71 -2.56
CA TYR A 42 1.24 -1.63 -1.60
C TYR A 42 1.85 -1.97 -0.24
N ARG A 43 2.13 -0.96 0.57
CA ARG A 43 2.58 -1.14 1.96
C ARG A 43 1.48 -0.79 2.96
N GLY A 44 1.59 -1.35 4.15
CA GLY A 44 0.71 -1.06 5.28
C GLY A 44 0.99 0.31 5.89
N ALA A 45 0.26 0.63 6.97
CA ALA A 45 0.33 1.95 7.60
C ALA A 45 1.64 2.23 8.37
N TRP A 46 2.55 1.25 8.49
CA TRP A 46 3.78 1.38 9.30
C TRP A 46 4.99 1.86 8.51
N GLN A 47 5.08 1.49 7.24
CA GLN A 47 6.21 1.81 6.39
C GLN A 47 5.70 2.18 4.99
N GLU A 48 6.37 3.12 4.34
CA GLU A 48 6.16 3.41 2.91
C GLU A 48 7.40 2.99 2.12
N TRP A 49 7.23 2.82 0.81
CA TRP A 49 8.36 2.76 -0.12
C TRP A 49 9.18 4.04 -0.08
N ASP A 50 10.51 3.91 -0.19
CA ASP A 50 11.35 5.06 -0.49
C ASP A 50 11.00 5.60 -1.88
N VAL A 51 11.09 6.92 -2.10
CA VAL A 51 10.66 7.53 -3.37
C VAL A 51 11.40 6.97 -4.58
N SER A 52 12.66 6.58 -4.41
CA SER A 52 13.45 5.91 -5.46
C SER A 52 12.98 4.50 -5.80
N GLU A 53 12.12 3.88 -4.98
CA GLU A 53 11.56 2.54 -5.19
C GLU A 53 10.13 2.56 -5.72
N ILE A 54 9.51 3.74 -5.82
CA ILE A 54 8.11 3.88 -6.27
C ILE A 54 8.05 3.76 -7.79
N ASP A 55 7.34 2.75 -8.28
CA ASP A 55 7.10 2.54 -9.72
C ASP A 55 5.80 3.21 -10.19
N MET A 56 4.84 3.41 -9.27
CA MET A 56 3.58 4.11 -9.53
C MET A 56 3.18 4.96 -8.33
N ALA A 57 2.93 6.25 -8.57
CA ALA A 57 2.40 7.20 -7.60
C ALA A 57 1.00 7.65 -8.05
N VAL A 58 0.00 7.41 -7.20
CA VAL A 58 -1.39 7.78 -7.47
C VAL A 58 -1.76 8.97 -6.60
N PRO A 59 -1.94 10.18 -7.17
CA PRO A 59 -2.37 11.34 -6.40
C PRO A 59 -3.81 11.20 -5.94
N LEU A 60 -4.10 11.67 -4.73
CA LEU A 60 -5.41 11.66 -4.11
C LEU A 60 -5.88 13.09 -3.84
N SER A 61 -7.12 13.37 -4.19
CA SER A 61 -7.84 14.58 -3.80
C SER A 61 -8.25 14.55 -2.31
N PRO A 62 -8.59 15.71 -1.72
CA PRO A 62 -9.13 15.76 -0.35
C PRO A 62 -10.31 14.81 -0.11
N ASP A 63 -11.24 14.73 -1.07
CA ASP A 63 -12.40 13.86 -0.98
C ASP A 63 -12.03 12.37 -0.99
N GLU A 64 -11.02 11.97 -1.78
CA GLU A 64 -10.51 10.60 -1.81
C GLU A 64 -9.80 10.22 -0.52
N VAL A 65 -9.05 11.15 0.07
CA VAL A 65 -8.42 10.96 1.40
C VAL A 65 -9.48 10.79 2.48
N THR A 66 -10.55 11.58 2.46
CA THR A 66 -11.69 11.42 3.36
C THR A 66 -12.39 10.06 3.15
N LYS A 67 -12.64 9.66 1.90
CA LYS A 67 -13.25 8.35 1.58
C LYS A 67 -12.39 7.20 2.09
N LYS A 68 -11.08 7.24 1.85
CA LYS A 68 -10.13 6.22 2.34
C LYS A 68 -10.11 6.16 3.87
N THR A 69 -10.10 7.32 4.52
CA THR A 69 -10.13 7.41 5.99
C THR A 69 -11.40 6.77 6.56
N ASN A 70 -12.57 7.11 5.99
CA ASN A 70 -13.84 6.52 6.40
C ASN A 70 -13.89 5.01 6.15
N ALA A 71 -13.37 4.54 5.01
CA ALA A 71 -13.28 3.11 4.72
C ALA A 71 -12.48 2.37 5.81
N ILE A 72 -11.31 2.89 6.21
CA ILE A 72 -10.53 2.33 7.32
C ILE A 72 -11.33 2.37 8.64
N LEU A 73 -11.99 3.48 8.93
CA LEU A 73 -12.77 3.62 10.17
C LEU A 73 -13.96 2.65 10.23
N HIS A 74 -14.55 2.24 9.10
CA HIS A 74 -15.61 1.23 9.10
C HIS A 74 -15.13 -0.17 9.54
N HIS A 75 -13.82 -0.45 9.50
CA HIS A 75 -13.23 -1.70 9.99
C HIS A 75 -12.84 -1.61 11.48
N GLN A 76 -13.70 -1.03 12.34
CA GLN A 76 -13.41 -0.78 13.76
C GLN A 76 -12.91 -2.03 14.51
N SER A 77 -13.53 -3.19 14.29
CA SER A 77 -13.15 -4.46 14.94
C SER A 77 -11.74 -4.95 14.59
N GLN A 78 -11.15 -4.46 13.49
CA GLN A 78 -9.80 -4.75 13.05
C GLN A 78 -8.78 -3.66 13.46
N LYS A 79 -9.27 -2.48 13.91
CA LYS A 79 -8.43 -1.32 14.25
C LYS A 79 -7.97 -1.29 15.71
N ASP A 80 -8.82 -1.71 16.65
CA ASP A 80 -8.67 -1.33 18.06
C ASP A 80 -7.76 -2.25 18.90
N ARG A 81 -7.35 -3.40 18.36
CA ARG A 81 -6.42 -4.32 19.03
C ARG A 81 -5.31 -4.74 18.09
N VAL A 82 -4.37 -3.82 17.85
CA VAL A 82 -3.07 -4.24 17.28
C VAL A 82 -2.38 -5.05 18.38
N MET A 83 -2.24 -6.37 18.17
CA MET A 83 -1.59 -7.26 19.15
C MET A 83 -0.12 -6.87 19.40
N PHE A 84 0.50 -6.20 18.43
CA PHE A 84 1.84 -5.66 18.49
C PHE A 84 1.80 -4.18 18.12
N GLN A 85 1.49 -3.31 19.09
CA GLN A 85 1.77 -1.89 18.93
C GLN A 85 3.28 -1.70 19.04
N GLY A 86 3.91 -1.23 17.97
CA GLY A 86 5.26 -0.65 18.05
C GLY A 86 5.23 0.63 18.89
N GLU A 87 6.29 1.46 18.79
CA GLU A 87 6.36 2.70 19.56
C GLU A 87 5.40 3.81 19.08
N ASP A 88 4.78 3.63 17.92
CA ASP A 88 3.83 4.60 17.35
C ASP A 88 2.42 4.40 17.92
N SER A 89 1.98 5.34 18.75
CA SER A 89 0.70 5.35 19.43
C SER A 89 -0.47 5.85 18.56
N ARG A 90 -0.21 6.33 17.34
CA ARG A 90 -1.25 6.84 16.43
C ARG A 90 -2.17 5.71 15.97
N GLU A 91 -3.46 6.04 15.81
CA GLU A 91 -4.44 5.12 15.25
C GLU A 91 -4.07 4.75 13.79
N PHE A 92 -4.44 3.55 13.35
CA PHE A 92 -4.09 3.05 12.01
C PHE A 92 -4.52 4.01 10.88
N TRP A 93 -5.72 4.60 10.99
CA TRP A 93 -6.22 5.56 9.98
C TRP A 93 -5.35 6.82 9.90
N LEU A 94 -4.87 7.31 11.05
CA LEU A 94 -4.03 8.51 11.13
C LEU A 94 -2.66 8.22 10.52
N ARG A 95 -2.07 7.06 10.84
CA ARG A 95 -0.81 6.61 10.25
C ARG A 95 -0.90 6.44 8.74
N ALA A 96 -1.95 5.78 8.25
CA ALA A 96 -2.18 5.63 6.82
C ALA A 96 -2.32 6.99 6.11
N ARG A 97 -3.07 7.94 6.71
CA ARG A 97 -3.27 9.28 6.16
C ARG A 97 -1.96 10.08 6.13
N GLU A 98 -1.25 10.16 7.25
CA GLU A 98 -0.01 10.94 7.35
C GLU A 98 1.09 10.35 6.45
N ARG A 99 1.15 9.03 6.31
CA ARG A 99 2.06 8.37 5.36
C ARG A 99 1.84 8.86 3.93
N ASN A 100 0.60 8.81 3.42
CA ASN A 100 0.32 9.26 2.06
C ASN A 100 0.53 10.77 1.89
N LYS A 101 0.24 11.58 2.92
CA LYS A 101 0.54 13.01 2.92
C LYS A 101 2.03 13.28 2.84
N ASN A 102 2.85 12.54 3.59
CA ASN A 102 4.31 12.69 3.56
C ASN A 102 4.89 12.36 2.19
N THR A 103 4.36 11.35 1.50
CA THR A 103 4.73 11.05 0.11
C THR A 103 4.42 12.23 -0.81
N ALA A 104 3.26 12.87 -0.67
CA ALA A 104 2.92 14.06 -1.45
C ALA A 104 3.86 15.25 -1.18
N VAL A 105 4.15 15.53 0.10
CA VAL A 105 5.10 16.58 0.50
C VAL A 105 6.49 16.32 -0.08
N LEU A 106 6.94 15.07 -0.10
CA LEU A 106 8.23 14.72 -0.67
C LEU A 106 8.25 14.88 -2.20
N TYR A 107 7.15 14.57 -2.89
CA TYR A 107 7.02 14.81 -4.33
C TYR A 107 7.01 16.30 -4.66
N ASP A 108 6.30 17.12 -3.89
CA ASP A 108 6.30 18.58 -4.02
C ASP A 108 7.71 19.16 -3.80
N ALA A 109 8.43 18.68 -2.77
CA ALA A 109 9.82 19.07 -2.52
C ALA A 109 10.78 18.69 -3.66
N LEU A 110 10.44 17.70 -4.49
CA LEU A 110 11.16 17.32 -5.70
C LEU A 110 10.73 18.14 -6.94
N GLY A 111 9.80 19.08 -6.79
CA GLY A 111 9.31 19.97 -7.84
C GLY A 111 8.11 19.42 -8.64
N LEU A 112 7.44 18.39 -8.13
CA LEU A 112 6.21 17.86 -8.73
C LEU A 112 4.98 18.63 -8.23
N ALA A 113 3.81 18.34 -8.80
CA ALA A 113 2.57 19.02 -8.42
C ALA A 113 2.16 18.69 -6.97
N ASP A 114 1.59 19.70 -6.30
CA ASP A 114 1.04 19.59 -4.95
C ASP A 114 -0.30 18.81 -4.96
N TYR A 115 -0.39 17.82 -4.07
CA TYR A 115 -1.55 16.95 -3.88
C TYR A 115 -1.79 16.75 -2.38
N GLU A 116 -3.04 16.52 -1.96
CA GLU A 116 -3.35 16.27 -0.54
C GLU A 116 -2.61 15.01 -0.02
N ALA A 117 -2.54 13.98 -0.85
CA ALA A 117 -1.84 12.73 -0.53
C ALA A 117 -1.46 11.96 -1.79
N ILE A 118 -0.46 11.08 -1.70
CA ILE A 118 -0.06 10.17 -2.78
C ILE A 118 -0.03 8.73 -2.24
N GLU A 119 -0.67 7.81 -2.95
CA GLU A 119 -0.53 6.37 -2.74
C GLU A 119 0.59 5.79 -3.61
N ALA A 120 1.47 5.01 -3.00
CA ALA A 120 2.67 4.49 -3.66
C ALA A 120 2.58 2.98 -3.89
N PHE A 121 3.02 2.55 -5.06
CA PHE A 121 3.10 1.14 -5.44
C PHE A 121 4.44 0.79 -6.07
N LYS A 122 4.92 -0.42 -5.77
CA LYS A 122 6.08 -1.04 -6.41
C LYS A 122 5.60 -2.16 -7.35
N ARG A 123 6.16 -2.24 -8.54
CA ARG A 123 5.83 -3.30 -9.50
C ARG A 123 6.53 -4.58 -9.11
N TYR A 124 5.78 -5.67 -9.03
CA TYR A 124 6.36 -7.01 -9.00
C TYR A 124 6.50 -7.56 -10.42
N ILE A 125 7.71 -8.00 -10.76
CA ILE A 125 8.03 -8.63 -12.05
C ILE A 125 8.08 -10.14 -11.84
N TYR A 126 7.22 -10.88 -12.55
CA TYR A 126 7.02 -12.32 -12.37
C TYR A 126 7.25 -13.14 -13.63
#